data_AF-A0A0D3J0U0-F1
#
_entry.id   AF-A0A0D3J0U0-F1
#
_cell.length_a   1.000
_cell.length_b   1.000
_cell.length_c   1.000
_cell.angle_alpha   90.00
_cell.angle_beta   90.00
_cell.angle_gamma   90.00
#
_symmetry.space_group_name_H-M   'P 1'
#
loop_
_entity.id
_entity.type
_entity.pdbx_description
1 polymer ?
#
loop_
_entity_poly.entity_id
_entity_poly.type
_entity_poly.pdbx_seq_one_letter_code
_entity_poly.pdbx_strand_id
1 'polypeptide(L)'
;LIPTLRALLIAFALFEAVNIRLYAVRTYGRVIHEFDPWFNFRAAEYMVAHGWGAFQAWYDHEVWYPLGRHVGSTTYPGLQLTAWGVHSALAAVGRPASLNDVCVFLPAGFGALAAGFTGLLAWE
;
A
#
# COMPACT_ATOMS: atom_id res chain seq x y z
N LEU A 1 -34.72 -3.10 6.43
CA LEU A 1 -33.68 -2.46 7.27
C LEU A 1 -33.75 -0.94 7.03
N ILE A 2 -33.85 -0.15 8.09
CA ILE A 2 -33.88 1.32 8.00
C ILE A 2 -32.57 1.79 7.34
N PRO A 3 -32.57 2.72 6.36
CA PRO A 3 -31.35 3.16 5.66
C PRO A 3 -30.22 3.59 6.60
N THR A 4 -30.57 4.24 7.71
CA THR A 4 -29.63 4.64 8.76
C THR A 4 -28.94 3.45 9.40
N LEU A 5 -29.68 2.39 9.73
CA LEU A 5 -29.11 1.16 10.30
C LEU A 5 -28.14 0.47 9.32
N ARG A 6 -28.44 0.47 8.01
CA ARG A 6 -27.53 -0.09 6.99
C ARG A 6 -26.21 0.68 6.94
N ALA A 7 -26.29 2.01 6.91
CA ALA A 7 -25.10 2.87 6.90
C ALA A 7 -24.23 2.64 8.14
N LEU A 8 -24.84 2.50 9.32
CA LEU A 8 -24.12 2.22 10.57
C LEU A 8 -23.42 0.84 10.53
N LEU A 9 -24.08 -0.19 10.02
CA LEU A 9 -23.49 -1.52 9.91
C LEU A 9 -22.31 -1.55 8.93
N ILE A 10 -22.43 -0.86 7.79
CA ILE A 10 -21.33 -0.74 6.82
C ILE A 10 -20.16 0.02 7.44
N ALA A 11 -20.42 1.16 8.09
CA ALA A 11 -19.36 1.93 8.75
C ALA A 11 -18.65 1.10 9.84
N PHE A 12 -19.39 0.34 10.62
CA PHE A 12 -18.84 -0.58 11.61
C PHE A 12 -17.97 -1.67 10.96
N ALA A 13 -18.46 -2.31 9.90
CA ALA A 13 -17.71 -3.34 9.18
C ALA A 13 -16.39 -2.80 8.59
N LEU A 14 -16.41 -1.59 8.01
CA LEU A 14 -15.21 -0.94 7.47
C LEU A 14 -14.22 -0.56 8.57
N PHE A 15 -14.71 -0.07 9.71
CA PHE A 15 -13.89 0.24 10.88
C PHE A 15 -13.19 -1.02 11.42
N GLU A 16 -13.95 -2.10 11.60
CA GLU A 16 -13.39 -3.38 12.05
C GLU A 16 -12.39 -3.97 11.04
N ALA A 17 -12.66 -3.85 9.73
CA ALA A 17 -11.74 -4.30 8.69
C ALA A 17 -10.35 -3.63 8.80
N VAL A 18 -10.29 -2.34 9.18
CA VAL A 18 -9.03 -1.66 9.49
C VAL A 18 -8.46 -2.16 10.81
N ASN A 19 -9.26 -2.17 11.89
CA ASN A 19 -8.77 -2.48 13.25
C ASN A 19 -8.11 -3.85 13.36
N ILE A 20 -8.73 -4.89 12.79
CA ILE A 20 -8.20 -6.26 12.88
C ILE A 20 -6.82 -6.38 12.21
N ARG A 21 -6.56 -5.58 11.16
CA ARG A 21 -5.30 -5.58 10.41
C ARG A 21 -4.19 -4.77 11.09
N LEU A 22 -4.55 -3.89 12.05
CA LEU A 22 -3.60 -3.05 12.77
C LEU A 22 -3.06 -3.68 14.06
N TYR A 23 -3.44 -4.93 14.38
CA TYR A 23 -2.95 -5.61 15.57
C TYR A 23 -1.42 -5.64 15.64
N ALA A 24 -0.75 -6.13 14.58
CA ALA A 24 0.71 -6.23 14.54
C ALA A 24 1.38 -4.85 14.66
N VAL A 25 0.83 -3.83 14.02
CA VAL A 25 1.35 -2.46 14.06
C VAL A 25 1.25 -1.86 15.47
N ARG A 26 0.15 -2.13 16.19
CA ARG A 26 -0.04 -1.65 17.57
C ARG A 26 0.87 -2.37 18.57
N THR A 27 1.13 -3.66 18.36
CA THR A 27 1.89 -4.49 19.29
C THR A 27 3.40 -4.40 19.06
N TYR A 28 3.83 -4.38 17.80
CA TYR A 28 5.23 -4.51 17.40
C TYR A 28 5.79 -3.25 16.71
N GLY A 29 4.95 -2.25 16.45
CA GLY A 29 5.34 -0.99 15.82
C GLY A 29 5.17 -0.96 14.31
N ARG A 30 5.51 0.18 13.71
CA ARG A 30 5.35 0.45 12.28
C ARG A 30 6.58 -0.03 11.53
N VAL A 31 6.68 -1.34 11.36
CA VAL A 31 7.79 -1.99 10.67
C VAL A 31 7.22 -2.90 9.59
N ILE A 32 7.91 -2.98 8.47
CA ILE A 32 7.57 -3.93 7.41
C ILE A 32 7.96 -5.32 7.89
N HIS A 33 6.97 -6.21 7.95
CA HIS A 33 7.16 -7.59 8.38
C HIS A 33 7.50 -8.50 7.20
N GLU A 34 8.03 -9.67 7.53
CA GLU A 34 8.45 -10.71 6.59
C GLU A 34 9.57 -10.26 5.64
N PHE A 35 9.94 -11.13 4.69
CA PHE A 35 11.08 -10.94 3.80
C PHE A 35 10.68 -10.31 2.45
N ASP A 36 9.59 -10.79 1.83
CA ASP A 36 9.16 -10.33 0.49
C ASP A 36 8.83 -8.83 0.39
N PRO A 37 8.16 -8.20 1.38
CA PRO A 37 7.76 -6.80 1.23
C PRO A 37 8.93 -5.80 1.23
N TRP A 38 10.13 -6.19 1.68
CA TRP A 38 11.32 -5.33 1.64
C TRP A 38 11.73 -4.96 0.22
N PHE A 39 11.64 -5.90 -0.74
CA PHE A 39 11.86 -5.59 -2.15
C PHE A 39 10.85 -4.56 -2.66
N ASN A 40 9.57 -4.74 -2.30
CA ASN A 40 8.51 -3.84 -2.73
C ASN A 40 8.69 -2.43 -2.16
N PHE A 41 9.13 -2.33 -0.91
CA PHE A 41 9.44 -1.05 -0.26
C PHE A 41 10.60 -0.33 -0.92
N ARG A 42 11.73 -1.02 -1.13
CA ARG A 42 12.88 -0.47 -1.88
C ARG A 42 12.48 0.00 -3.28
N ALA A 43 11.67 -0.79 -3.98
CA ALA A 43 11.15 -0.42 -5.29
C ALA A 43 10.27 0.85 -5.22
N ALA A 44 9.46 1.00 -4.18
CA ALA A 44 8.70 2.22 -3.94
C ALA A 44 9.61 3.41 -3.58
N GLU A 45 10.67 3.21 -2.79
CA GLU A 45 11.68 4.25 -2.50
C GLU A 45 12.35 4.73 -3.78
N TYR A 46 12.77 3.80 -4.65
CA TYR A 46 13.32 4.15 -5.96
C TYR A 46 12.32 4.95 -6.80
N MET A 47 11.04 4.55 -6.81
CA MET A 47 9.99 5.25 -7.55
C MET A 47 9.73 6.66 -7.01
N VAL A 48 9.71 6.85 -5.68
CA VAL A 48 9.57 8.17 -5.04
C VAL A 48 10.75 9.08 -5.40
N ALA A 49 11.97 8.54 -5.39
CA ALA A 49 13.18 9.32 -5.64
C ALA A 49 13.41 9.68 -7.12
N HIS A 50 13.08 8.77 -8.05
CA HIS A 50 13.42 8.92 -9.48
C HIS A 50 12.21 9.10 -10.40
N GLY A 51 11.01 8.83 -9.90
CA GLY A 51 9.77 8.91 -10.66
C GLY A 51 9.50 7.70 -11.56
N TRP A 52 8.31 7.71 -12.17
CA TRP A 52 7.77 6.59 -12.94
C TRP A 52 8.63 6.22 -14.16
N GLY A 53 9.05 7.19 -14.96
CA GLY A 53 9.82 6.91 -16.19
C GLY A 53 11.15 6.21 -15.90
N ALA A 54 11.86 6.65 -14.84
CA ALA A 54 13.10 6.01 -14.42
C ALA A 54 12.86 4.62 -13.82
N PHE A 55 11.74 4.41 -13.13
CA PHE A 55 11.36 3.09 -12.60
C PHE A 55 11.15 2.06 -13.72
N GLN A 56 10.49 2.43 -14.82
CA GLN A 56 10.27 1.52 -15.95
C GLN A 56 11.57 1.07 -16.62
N ALA A 57 12.59 1.92 -16.63
CA ALA A 57 13.91 1.62 -17.18
C ALA A 57 14.90 1.11 -16.12
N TRP A 58 14.48 0.87 -14.88
CA TRP A 58 15.38 0.59 -13.77
C TRP A 58 16.08 -0.77 -13.93
N TYR A 59 17.41 -0.71 -13.99
CA TYR A 59 18.30 -1.84 -13.81
C TYR A 59 18.96 -1.76 -12.44
N ASP A 60 18.80 -2.81 -11.65
CA ASP A 60 19.35 -2.91 -10.30
C ASP A 60 20.66 -3.71 -10.33
N HIS A 61 21.76 -3.02 -10.05
CA HIS A 61 23.10 -3.60 -9.98
C HIS A 61 23.44 -4.16 -8.59
N GLU A 62 22.63 -3.89 -7.57
CA GLU A 62 22.92 -4.27 -6.17
C GLU A 62 22.42 -5.68 -5.82
N VAL A 63 21.67 -6.29 -6.73
CA VAL A 63 21.10 -7.64 -6.57
C VAL A 63 21.72 -8.60 -7.58
N TRP A 64 21.70 -9.90 -7.28
CA TRP A 64 22.13 -10.95 -8.21
C TRP A 64 23.54 -10.74 -8.80
N TYR A 65 24.51 -10.34 -7.97
CA TYR A 65 25.90 -10.20 -8.42
C TYR A 65 26.41 -11.51 -9.06
N PRO A 66 27.12 -11.47 -10.20
CA PRO A 66 27.59 -10.30 -10.95
C PRO A 66 26.62 -9.78 -12.02
N LEU A 67 25.42 -10.35 -12.14
CA LEU A 67 24.50 -10.09 -13.23
C LEU A 67 23.71 -8.80 -13.02
N GLY A 68 23.04 -8.62 -11.88
CA GLY A 68 22.02 -7.57 -11.71
C GLY A 68 20.61 -8.05 -12.05
N ARG A 69 19.63 -7.14 -12.05
CA ARG A 69 18.23 -7.42 -12.42
C ARG A 69 17.57 -6.24 -13.14
N HIS A 70 16.91 -6.50 -14.26
CA HIS A 70 15.99 -5.55 -14.89
C HIS A 70 14.68 -5.44 -14.07
N VAL A 71 14.63 -4.59 -13.05
CA VAL A 71 13.45 -4.51 -12.16
C VAL A 71 12.23 -3.98 -12.90
N GLY A 72 12.40 -2.96 -13.75
CA GLY A 72 11.29 -2.32 -14.46
C GLY A 72 10.49 -3.27 -15.37
N SER A 73 11.14 -4.30 -15.95
CA SER A 73 10.48 -5.28 -16.82
C SER A 73 10.10 -6.60 -16.12
N THR A 74 10.59 -6.84 -14.91
CA THR A 74 10.38 -8.12 -14.17
C THR A 74 9.53 -7.96 -12.91
N THR A 75 8.85 -6.82 -12.75
CA THR A 75 8.04 -6.50 -11.57
C THR A 75 6.73 -5.85 -11.99
N TYR A 76 5.62 -6.26 -11.38
CA TYR A 76 4.35 -5.58 -11.56
C TYR A 76 4.32 -4.29 -10.72
N PRO A 77 4.19 -3.10 -11.35
CA PRO A 77 4.45 -1.82 -10.68
C PRO A 77 3.26 -1.27 -9.89
N GLY A 78 2.11 -1.94 -9.90
CA GLY A 78 0.86 -1.39 -9.35
C GLY A 78 0.96 -1.05 -7.86
N LEU A 79 1.68 -1.85 -7.08
CA LEU A 79 1.86 -1.61 -5.65
C LEU A 79 2.71 -0.35 -5.41
N GLN A 80 3.83 -0.22 -6.12
CA GLN A 80 4.75 0.91 -6.01
C GLN A 80 4.09 2.20 -6.49
N LEU A 81 3.36 2.14 -7.61
CA LEU A 81 2.58 3.28 -8.13
C LEU A 81 1.53 3.75 -7.13
N THR A 82 0.83 2.82 -6.49
CA THR A 82 -0.17 3.15 -5.46
C THR A 82 0.49 3.80 -4.26
N ALA A 83 1.61 3.24 -3.76
CA ALA A 83 2.35 3.81 -2.63
C ALA A 83 2.90 5.21 -2.95
N TRP A 84 3.51 5.38 -4.13
CA TRP A 84 4.01 6.68 -4.61
C TRP A 84 2.89 7.71 -4.75
N GLY A 85 1.74 7.32 -5.32
CA GLY A 85 0.57 8.18 -5.47
C GLY A 85 0.00 8.62 -4.13
N VAL A 86 -0.19 7.70 -3.18
CA VAL A 86 -0.68 8.02 -1.82
C VAL A 86 0.33 8.91 -1.08
N HIS A 87 1.61 8.60 -1.13
CA HIS A 87 2.66 9.39 -0.51
C HIS A 87 2.68 10.84 -1.06
N SER A 88 2.61 10.99 -2.38
CA SER A 88 2.58 12.29 -3.06
C SER A 88 1.30 13.06 -2.74
N ALA A 89 0.13 12.40 -2.71
CA ALA A 89 -1.15 13.02 -2.38
C ALA A 89 -1.18 13.54 -0.93
N LEU A 90 -0.66 12.76 0.02
CA LEU A 90 -0.54 13.16 1.42
C LEU A 90 0.34 14.41 1.58
N ALA A 91 1.46 14.48 0.88
CA ALA A 91 2.30 15.67 0.84
C ALA A 91 1.56 16.88 0.23
N ALA A 92 0.82 16.67 -0.87
CA ALA A 92 0.07 17.73 -1.55
C ALA A 92 -1.04 18.35 -0.70
N VAL A 93 -1.68 17.59 0.19
CA VAL A 93 -2.71 18.08 1.14
C VAL A 93 -2.11 18.62 2.45
N GLY A 94 -0.79 18.80 2.53
CA GLY A 94 -0.11 19.36 3.69
C GLY A 94 0.04 18.41 4.88
N ARG A 95 -0.08 17.09 4.65
CA ARG A 95 0.09 16.04 5.67
C ARG A 95 1.18 15.04 5.24
N PRO A 96 2.44 15.48 5.09
CA PRO A 96 3.51 14.58 4.67
C PRO A 96 3.65 13.42 5.66
N ALA A 97 3.72 12.21 5.13
CA ALA A 97 3.94 10.98 5.88
C ALA A 97 5.20 10.30 5.35
N SER A 98 5.91 9.55 6.21
CA SER A 98 7.04 8.75 5.74
C SER A 98 6.55 7.69 4.74
N LEU A 99 7.39 7.33 3.75
CA LEU A 99 7.03 6.27 2.82
C LEU A 99 6.81 4.93 3.56
N ASN A 100 7.55 4.70 4.63
CA ASN A 100 7.38 3.53 5.49
C ASN A 100 5.96 3.49 6.11
N ASP A 101 5.49 4.60 6.71
CA ASP A 101 4.13 4.67 7.25
C ASP A 101 3.10 4.40 6.14
N VAL A 102 3.27 4.98 4.95
CA VAL A 102 2.37 4.72 3.81
C VAL A 102 2.34 3.22 3.49
N CYS A 103 3.49 2.59 3.28
CA CYS A 103 3.56 1.17 2.95
C CYS A 103 3.02 0.25 4.07
N VAL A 104 3.18 0.62 5.34
CA VAL A 104 2.67 -0.14 6.49
C VAL A 104 1.15 -0.06 6.60
N PHE A 105 0.55 1.11 6.36
CA PHE A 105 -0.89 1.32 6.52
C PHE A 105 -1.72 1.01 5.25
N LEU A 106 -1.09 0.98 4.07
CA LEU A 106 -1.77 0.74 2.80
C LEU A 106 -2.56 -0.59 2.76
N PRO A 107 -2.03 -1.74 3.24
CA PRO A 107 -2.80 -2.99 3.28
C PRO A 107 -4.07 -2.91 4.15
N ALA A 108 -4.02 -2.17 5.28
CA ALA A 108 -5.19 -2.00 6.14
C ALA A 108 -6.27 -1.15 5.46
N GLY A 109 -5.88 -0.06 4.80
CA GLY A 109 -6.79 0.80 4.03
C GLY A 109 -7.43 0.06 2.86
N PHE A 110 -6.63 -0.63 2.04
CA PHE A 110 -7.15 -1.42 0.92
C PHE A 110 -7.98 -2.63 1.38
N GLY A 111 -7.69 -3.20 2.56
CA GLY A 111 -8.53 -4.24 3.16
C GLY A 111 -9.95 -3.76 3.49
N ALA A 112 -10.10 -2.51 3.96
CA ALA A 112 -11.41 -1.91 4.16
C ALA A 112 -12.11 -1.59 2.83
N LEU A 113 -11.38 -1.07 1.84
CA LEU A 113 -11.92 -0.84 0.49
C LEU A 113 -12.44 -2.14 -0.14
N ALA A 114 -11.70 -3.25 0.01
CA ALA A 114 -12.11 -4.56 -0.47
C ALA A 114 -13.41 -5.03 0.22
N ALA A 115 -13.52 -4.88 1.54
CA ALA A 115 -14.74 -5.23 2.26
C ALA A 115 -15.96 -4.40 1.80
N GLY A 116 -15.77 -3.10 1.58
CA GLY A 116 -16.80 -2.22 1.03
C GLY A 116 -17.21 -2.63 -0.39
N PHE A 117 -16.22 -2.91 -1.25
CA PHE A 117 -16.45 -3.36 -2.61
C PHE A 117 -17.20 -4.69 -2.67
N THR A 118 -16.87 -5.67 -1.82
CA THR A 118 -17.64 -6.92 -1.71
C THR A 118 -19.08 -6.66 -1.29
N GLY A 119 -19.32 -5.73 -0.36
CA GLY A 119 -20.66 -5.34 0.04
C GLY A 119 -21.48 -4.72 -1.10
N LEU A 120 -20.85 -3.90 -1.95
CA LEU A 120 -21.46 -3.34 -3.15
C LEU A 120 -21.72 -4.42 -4.20
N LEU A 121 -20.77 -5.33 -4.42
CA LEU A 121 -20.91 -6.41 -5.37
C LEU A 121 -22.05 -7.38 -4.99
N ALA A 122 -22.22 -7.65 -3.69
CA ALA A 122 -23.30 -8.48 -3.18
C ALA A 122 -24.66 -7.76 -3.12
N TRP A 123 -24.67 -6.45 -3.35
CA TRP A 123 -25.89 -5.64 -3.42
C TRP A 123 -26.51 -5.65 -4.82
N GLU A 124 -25.68 -5.72 -5.87
CA GLU A 124 -26.11 -5.98 -7.26
C GLU A 124 -26.87 -7.31 -7.38
#